data_AF-A0A2A4TGG8-F1
#
_entry.id   AF-A0A2A4TGG8-F1
#
_cell.length_a   1.000
_cell.length_b   1.000
_cell.length_c   1.000
_cell.angle_alpha   90.00
_cell.angle_beta   90.00
_cell.angle_gamma   90.00
#
_symmetry.space_group_name_H-M   'P 1'
#
loop_
_entity.id
_entity.type
_entity.pdbx_description
1 polymer ?
#
loop_
_entity_poly.entity_id
_entity_poly.type
_entity_poly.pdbx_seq_one_letter_code
_entity_poly.pdbx_strand_id
1 'polypeptide(L)'
;MTDTYSSDCHKMSASKSPPEKSTCESGEDSASQHGRTLWDITTPEEVAYSIIKLEKNPQKDFLRRQRNALKSKNKANIRFWEKVWEAMEAMGFNGQESS
;
A
#
# COMPACT_ATOMS: atom_id res chain seq x y z
N MET A 1 19.85 1.96 59.18
CA MET A 1 19.89 3.37 58.72
C MET A 1 19.46 3.36 57.28
N THR A 2 18.36 4.04 56.98
CA THR A 2 17.64 4.13 55.71
C THR A 2 18.21 5.20 54.77
N ASP A 3 17.64 5.25 53.55
CA ASP A 3 17.58 6.36 52.58
C ASP A 3 18.60 6.24 51.40
N THR A 4 18.21 5.91 50.16
CA THR A 4 17.28 6.50 49.15
C THR A 4 17.82 7.78 48.49
N TYR A 5 17.59 7.92 47.17
CA TYR A 5 17.56 9.15 46.32
C TYR A 5 18.72 9.29 45.29
N SER A 6 18.58 9.79 44.05
CA SER A 6 17.53 9.95 43.02
C SER A 6 18.26 10.56 41.79
N SER A 7 17.80 10.28 40.57
CA SER A 7 18.13 11.06 39.35
C SER A 7 17.69 12.52 39.47
N ASP A 8 18.44 13.47 38.90
CA ASP A 8 18.02 14.23 37.69
C ASP A 8 19.03 15.27 37.15
N CYS A 9 18.88 15.55 35.85
CA CYS A 9 19.16 16.76 35.07
C CYS A 9 20.56 17.42 35.02
N HIS A 10 21.13 17.47 33.80
CA HIS A 10 21.56 18.75 33.23
C HIS A 10 21.41 18.78 31.69
N LYS A 11 20.51 19.66 31.22
CA LYS A 11 20.44 20.19 29.85
C LYS A 11 21.77 20.90 29.52
N MET A 12 22.39 20.57 28.40
CA MET A 12 23.36 21.45 27.75
C MET A 12 22.78 21.97 26.43
N SER A 13 22.48 23.27 26.40
CA SER A 13 22.23 24.03 25.18
C SER A 13 23.58 24.38 24.55
N ALA A 14 23.78 24.05 23.27
CA ALA A 14 24.92 24.55 22.50
C ALA A 14 24.43 25.15 21.18
N SER A 15 24.43 26.48 21.13
CA SER A 15 24.31 27.25 19.89
C SER A 15 25.67 27.30 19.19
N LYS A 16 25.73 26.98 17.89
CA LYS A 16 26.69 27.56 16.92
C LYS A 16 26.32 27.15 15.49
N SER A 17 25.84 28.11 14.71
CA SER A 17 25.86 28.05 13.23
C SER A 17 27.22 28.59 12.72
N PRO A 18 27.56 28.49 11.42
CA PRO A 18 27.70 27.28 10.59
C PRO A 18 29.10 27.25 9.92
N PRO A 19 29.45 26.23 9.12
CA PRO A 19 30.33 26.43 7.98
C PRO A 19 29.56 26.31 6.66
N GLU A 20 29.67 27.34 5.82
CA GLU A 20 29.27 27.29 4.42
C GLU A 20 30.23 26.41 3.62
N LYS A 21 29.73 25.37 2.93
CA LYS A 21 29.91 25.22 1.48
C LYS A 21 29.22 23.98 0.91
N SER A 22 28.63 24.21 -0.25
CA SER A 22 28.61 23.33 -1.41
C SER A 22 27.47 22.31 -1.54
N THR A 23 26.42 22.78 -2.23
CA THR A 23 25.89 22.14 -3.45
C THR A 23 25.41 20.70 -3.33
N CYS A 24 24.10 20.55 -3.12
CA CYS A 24 23.13 19.92 -4.03
C CYS A 24 21.81 19.83 -3.25
N GLU A 25 21.12 20.96 -3.09
CA GLU A 25 19.69 20.92 -2.76
C GLU A 25 18.99 20.46 -4.04
N SER A 26 18.89 19.14 -4.21
CA SER A 26 17.83 18.56 -5.02
C SER A 26 16.53 19.04 -4.39
N GLY A 27 15.97 20.09 -4.98
CA GLY A 27 14.68 20.61 -4.63
C GLY A 27 13.66 19.49 -4.56
N GLU A 28 12.95 19.46 -3.44
CA GLU A 28 11.50 19.29 -3.43
C GLU A 28 10.98 18.20 -4.37
N ASP A 29 11.18 16.94 -3.98
CA ASP A 29 10.15 15.93 -4.14
C ASP A 29 10.39 14.83 -3.11
N SER A 30 10.25 15.22 -1.83
CA SER A 30 9.72 14.28 -0.84
C SER A 30 8.27 13.98 -1.24
N ALA A 31 8.11 13.25 -2.36
CA ALA A 31 6.86 12.61 -2.70
C ALA A 31 6.40 11.92 -1.43
N SER A 32 5.23 12.33 -0.96
CA SER A 32 4.51 11.65 0.11
C SER A 32 4.42 10.16 -0.25
N GLN A 33 5.41 9.37 0.17
CA GLN A 33 5.48 7.93 -0.08
C GLN A 33 4.51 7.16 0.82
N HIS A 34 3.71 7.87 1.61
CA HIS A 34 2.68 7.32 2.47
C HIS A 34 1.33 7.36 1.75
N GLY A 35 0.98 6.24 1.12
CA GLY A 35 -0.42 5.94 0.82
C GLY A 35 -0.75 5.48 -0.60
N ARG A 36 0.21 5.06 -1.43
CA ARG A 36 -0.14 4.39 -2.69
C ARG A 36 -0.68 2.99 -2.37
N THR A 37 -1.99 2.84 -2.54
CA THR A 37 -2.67 1.55 -2.39
C THR A 37 -2.44 0.69 -3.63
N LEU A 38 -2.67 -0.63 -3.53
CA LEU A 38 -2.32 -1.56 -4.61
C LEU A 38 -3.01 -1.23 -5.95
N TRP A 39 -4.19 -0.60 -5.90
CA TRP A 39 -4.94 -0.11 -7.06
C TRP A 39 -4.45 1.24 -7.61
N ASP A 40 -3.55 1.95 -6.92
CA ASP A 40 -2.91 3.17 -7.40
C ASP A 40 -1.63 2.89 -8.21
N ILE A 41 -1.15 1.64 -8.20
CA ILE A 41 0.12 1.22 -8.82
C ILE A 41 0.00 0.07 -9.81
N THR A 42 -1.17 -0.56 -9.92
CA THR A 42 -1.41 -1.68 -10.84
C THR A 42 -2.68 -1.45 -11.64
N THR A 43 -2.70 -1.90 -12.89
CA THR A 43 -3.92 -1.84 -13.70
C THR A 43 -4.83 -3.03 -13.41
N PRO A 44 -6.16 -2.90 -13.59
CA PRO A 44 -7.08 -4.03 -13.46
C PRO A 44 -6.70 -5.23 -14.33
N GLU A 45 -6.14 -4.99 -15.52
CA GLU A 45 -5.69 -6.02 -16.47
C GLU A 45 -4.47 -6.80 -15.95
N GLU A 46 -3.48 -6.13 -15.36
CA GLU A 46 -2.32 -6.79 -14.74
C GLU A 46 -2.75 -7.69 -13.59
N VAL A 47 -3.69 -7.21 -12.75
CA VAL A 47 -4.24 -7.99 -11.65
C VAL A 47 -5.05 -9.17 -12.18
N ALA A 48 -5.91 -8.96 -13.18
CA ALA A 48 -6.68 -10.03 -13.84
C ALA A 48 -5.76 -11.13 -14.39
N TYR A 49 -4.70 -10.73 -15.13
CA TYR A 49 -3.71 -11.65 -15.66
C TYR A 49 -3.03 -12.46 -14.54
N SER A 50 -2.61 -11.79 -13.46
CA SER A 50 -1.99 -12.47 -12.32
C SER A 50 -2.91 -13.50 -11.67
N ILE A 51 -4.20 -13.17 -11.49
CA ILE A 51 -5.19 -14.07 -10.90
C ILE A 51 -5.42 -15.27 -11.82
N ILE A 52 -5.59 -15.06 -13.12
CA ILE A 52 -5.85 -16.15 -14.08
C ILE A 52 -4.64 -17.08 -14.22
N LYS A 53 -3.42 -16.53 -14.24
CA LYS A 53 -2.21 -17.31 -14.56
C LYS A 53 -1.53 -17.93 -13.34
N LEU A 54 -1.60 -17.28 -12.18
CA LEU A 54 -0.81 -17.68 -11.01
C LEU A 54 -1.64 -18.42 -9.96
N GLU A 55 -2.94 -18.15 -9.88
CA GLU A 55 -3.78 -18.75 -8.84
C GLU A 55 -4.28 -20.14 -9.25
N LYS A 56 -4.20 -21.10 -8.32
CA LYS A 56 -4.72 -22.47 -8.52
C LYS A 56 -6.24 -22.50 -8.71
N ASN A 57 -6.95 -21.53 -8.12
CA ASN A 57 -8.38 -21.35 -8.30
C ASN A 57 -8.69 -19.84 -8.44
N PRO A 58 -8.60 -19.30 -9.67
CA PRO A 58 -8.77 -17.87 -9.94
C PRO A 58 -10.11 -17.30 -9.45
N GLN A 59 -11.20 -18.07 -9.59
CA GLN A 59 -12.54 -17.65 -9.16
C GLN A 59 -12.61 -17.46 -7.65
N LYS A 60 -12.13 -18.44 -6.90
CA LYS A 60 -12.14 -18.40 -5.43
C LYS A 60 -11.28 -17.25 -4.91
N ASP A 61 -10.13 -17.02 -5.53
CA ASP A 61 -9.24 -15.93 -5.12
C ASP A 61 -9.86 -14.56 -5.42
N PHE A 62 -10.38 -14.37 -6.63
CA PHE A 62 -11.10 -13.14 -7.00
C PHE A 62 -12.24 -12.83 -6.02
N LEU A 63 -13.14 -13.81 -5.76
CA LEU A 63 -14.28 -13.62 -4.86
C LEU A 63 -13.86 -13.26 -3.43
N ARG A 64 -12.74 -13.84 -2.96
CA ARG A 64 -12.17 -13.49 -1.65
C ARG A 64 -11.72 -12.03 -1.61
N ARG A 65 -11.01 -11.56 -2.65
CA ARG A 65 -10.50 -10.18 -2.72
C ARG A 65 -11.61 -9.17 -2.92
N GLN A 66 -12.58 -9.46 -3.79
CA GLN A 66 -13.78 -8.66 -3.98
C GLN A 66 -14.58 -8.53 -2.66
N ARG A 67 -14.75 -9.62 -1.91
CA ARG A 67 -15.41 -9.56 -0.58
C ARG A 67 -14.66 -8.66 0.40
N ASN A 68 -13.32 -8.68 0.40
CA ASN A 68 -12.53 -7.79 1.24
C ASN A 68 -12.68 -6.33 0.83
N ALA A 69 -12.73 -6.05 -0.47
CA ALA A 69 -13.01 -4.71 -0.98
C ALA A 69 -14.39 -4.20 -0.53
N LEU A 70 -15.44 -5.05 -0.62
CA LEU A 70 -16.78 -4.72 -0.14
C LEU A 70 -16.80 -4.40 1.37
N LYS A 71 -16.06 -5.18 2.18
CA LYS A 71 -15.94 -4.93 3.63
C LYS A 71 -15.28 -3.60 3.95
N SER A 72 -14.34 -3.14 3.12
CA SER A 72 -13.65 -1.85 3.32
C SER A 72 -14.57 -0.64 3.13
N LYS A 73 -15.74 -0.81 2.48
CA LYS A 73 -16.66 0.25 2.06
C LYS A 73 -16.01 1.36 1.21
N ASN A 74 -14.79 1.13 0.70
CA ASN A 74 -14.10 2.05 -0.19
C ASN A 74 -14.61 1.85 -1.63
N LYS A 75 -15.37 2.83 -2.14
CA LYS A 75 -15.98 2.77 -3.47
C LYS A 75 -14.95 2.66 -4.61
N ALA A 76 -13.77 3.27 -4.47
CA ALA A 76 -12.71 3.19 -5.48
C ALA A 76 -12.15 1.76 -5.56
N ASN A 77 -11.90 1.15 -4.40
CA ASN A 77 -11.47 -0.24 -4.31
C ASN A 77 -12.53 -1.20 -4.88
N ILE A 78 -13.82 -0.99 -4.56
CA ILE A 78 -14.90 -1.81 -5.12
C ILE A 78 -14.94 -1.72 -6.65
N ARG A 79 -14.90 -0.50 -7.21
CA ARG A 79 -14.85 -0.28 -8.66
C ARG A 79 -13.61 -0.86 -9.32
N PHE A 80 -12.47 -0.85 -8.63
CA PHE A 80 -11.26 -1.50 -9.13
C PHE A 80 -11.49 -3.00 -9.32
N TRP A 81 -12.07 -3.69 -8.33
CA TRP A 81 -12.36 -5.13 -8.43
C TRP A 81 -13.46 -5.46 -9.44
N GLU A 82 -14.40 -4.55 -9.70
CA GLU A 82 -15.34 -4.69 -10.83
C GLU A 82 -14.61 -4.67 -12.17
N LYS A 83 -13.68 -3.73 -12.38
CA LYS A 83 -12.85 -3.69 -13.60
C LYS A 83 -11.92 -4.89 -13.75
N VAL A 84 -11.40 -5.43 -12.63
CA VAL A 84 -10.60 -6.66 -12.67
C VAL A 84 -11.45 -7.81 -13.20
N TRP A 85 -12.72 -7.92 -12.80
CA TRP A 85 -13.64 -8.94 -13.32
C TRP A 85 -13.87 -8.79 -14.81
N GLU A 86 -14.18 -7.58 -15.28
CA GLU A 86 -14.36 -7.29 -16.71
C GLU A 86 -13.12 -7.66 -17.52
N ALA A 87 -11.92 -7.34 -17.01
CA ALA A 87 -10.66 -7.71 -17.63
C ALA A 87 -10.44 -9.24 -17.63
N MET A 88 -10.86 -9.95 -16.57
CA MET A 88 -10.82 -11.42 -16.54
C MET A 88 -11.74 -12.02 -17.62
N GLU A 89 -12.98 -11.53 -17.73
CA GLU A 89 -13.93 -11.97 -18.76
C GLU A 89 -13.41 -11.69 -20.18
N ALA A 90 -12.81 -10.52 -20.41
CA ALA A 90 -12.18 -10.17 -21.69
C ALA A 90 -11.02 -11.11 -22.06
N MET A 91 -10.35 -11.71 -21.08
CA MET A 91 -9.30 -12.73 -21.27
C MET A 91 -9.87 -14.15 -21.46
N GLY A 92 -11.18 -14.32 -21.54
CA GLY A 92 -11.85 -15.60 -21.72
C GLY A 92 -12.06 -16.40 -20.43
N PHE A 93 -11.96 -15.75 -19.26
CA PHE A 93 -12.28 -16.40 -17.99
C PHE A 93 -13.81 -16.46 -17.80
N ASN A 94 -14.40 -17.64 -18.00
CA ASN A 94 -15.85 -17.85 -17.91
C ASN A 94 -16.30 -18.44 -16.57
N GLY A 95 -15.68 -18.02 -15.45
CA GLY A 95 -16.07 -18.39 -14.08
C GLY A 95 -16.61 -19.82 -13.95
N GLN A 96 -15.76 -20.83 -14.19
CA GLN A 96 -16.22 -22.23 -14.21
C GLN A 96 -16.83 -22.62 -12.85
N GLU A 97 -18.15 -22.63 -12.78
CA GLU A 97 -18.90 -23.47 -11.85
C GLU A 97 -18.55 -24.93 -12.21
N SER A 98 -17.54 -25.48 -11.54
CA SER A 98 -17.33 -26.93 -11.55
C SER A 98 -18.53 -27.55 -10.85
N SER A 99 -19.33 -28.28 -11.62
CA SER A 99 -20.53 -29.03 -11.22
C SER A 99 -20.27 -30.00 -10.06
#